data_AF-A0A1V4H8J7-F1
#
_entry.id   AF-A0A1V4H8J7-F1
#
_cell.length_a   1.000
_cell.length_b   1.000
_cell.length_c   1.000
_cell.angle_alpha   90.00
_cell.angle_beta   90.00
_cell.angle_gamma   90.00
#
_symmetry.space_group_name_H-M   'P 1'
#
loop_
_entity.id
_entity.type
_entity.pdbx_description
1 polymer ?
#
loop_
_entity_poly.entity_id
_entity_poly.type
_entity_poly.pdbx_seq_one_letter_code
_entity_poly.pdbx_strand_id
1 'polypeptide(L)'
;MRSSILVAGTSLLFSGTLLFGTVYLAIANYVPHMGGWSDPPGKLSMALDETLLRIPYIISILFMIIGVTLLATAILKELSNKNLKTHATAGLDNGLMVK
;
A
#
# COMPACT_ATOMS: atom_id res chain seq x y z
N MET A 1 -20.35 2.38 -3.54
CA MET A 1 -19.44 1.82 -2.51
C MET A 1 -18.18 1.15 -3.09
N ARG A 2 -18.22 0.36 -4.19
CA ARG A 2 -17.01 -0.30 -4.76
C ARG A 2 -15.92 0.69 -5.22
N SER A 3 -16.28 1.76 -5.94
CA SER A 3 -15.32 2.78 -6.35
C SER A 3 -14.72 3.54 -5.16
N SER A 4 -15.48 3.75 -4.09
CA SER A 4 -15.00 4.45 -2.90
C SER A 4 -13.88 3.69 -2.19
N ILE A 5 -13.94 2.35 -2.14
CA ILE A 5 -12.88 1.51 -1.55
C ILE A 5 -11.62 1.54 -2.42
N LEU A 6 -11.77 1.49 -3.75
CA LEU A 6 -10.64 1.60 -4.68
C LEU A 6 -9.97 2.96 -4.59
N VAL A 7 -10.76 4.05 -4.55
CA VAL A 7 -10.24 5.42 -4.39
C VAL A 7 -9.56 5.57 -3.03
N ALA A 8 -10.18 5.10 -1.94
CA ALA A 8 -9.57 5.16 -0.61
C ALA A 8 -8.27 4.34 -0.52
N GLY A 9 -8.27 3.12 -1.05
CA GLY A 9 -7.09 2.25 -1.05
C GLY A 9 -5.94 2.83 -1.87
N THR A 10 -6.23 3.35 -3.08
CA THR A 10 -5.22 4.04 -3.91
C THR A 10 -4.71 5.32 -3.26
N SER A 11 -5.58 6.16 -2.70
CA SER A 11 -5.14 7.39 -2.03
C SER A 11 -4.29 7.10 -0.80
N LEU A 12 -4.68 6.10 0.00
CA LEU A 12 -3.94 5.75 1.22
C LEU A 12 -2.57 5.17 0.85
N LEU A 13 -2.52 4.27 -0.13
CA LEU A 13 -1.26 3.70 -0.62
C LEU A 13 -0.33 4.79 -1.15
N PHE A 14 -0.85 5.66 -2.03
CA PHE A 14 -0.07 6.75 -2.61
C PHE A 14 0.45 7.72 -1.54
N SER A 15 -0.40 8.12 -0.59
CA SER A 15 0.01 8.97 0.53
C SER A 15 1.06 8.30 1.43
N GLY A 16 0.93 7.00 1.69
CA GLY A 16 1.88 6.22 2.48
C GLY A 16 3.24 6.13 1.79
N THR A 17 3.26 5.87 0.49
CA THR A 17 4.49 5.84 -0.32
C THR A 17 5.16 7.21 -0.39
N LEU A 18 4.40 8.28 -0.60
CA LEU A 18 4.95 9.63 -0.59
C LEU A 18 5.54 9.98 0.77
N LEU A 19 4.81 9.73 1.86
CA LEU A 19 5.28 10.00 3.22
C LEU A 19 6.56 9.22 3.51
N PHE A 20 6.58 7.92 3.18
CA PHE A 20 7.77 7.07 3.31
C PHE A 20 8.97 7.63 2.53
N GLY A 21 8.74 8.03 1.28
CA GLY A 21 9.77 8.65 0.43
C GLY A 21 10.31 9.94 1.03
N THR A 22 9.45 10.82 1.55
CA THR A 22 9.89 12.07 2.18
C THR A 22 10.71 11.85 3.45
N VAL A 23 10.39 10.82 4.24
CA VAL A 23 11.20 10.43 5.41
C VAL A 23 12.60 10.03 4.97
N TYR A 24 12.72 9.17 3.95
CA TYR A 24 14.02 8.77 3.42
C TYR A 24 14.80 9.93 2.80
N LEU A 25 14.11 10.85 2.11
CA LEU A 25 14.74 12.05 1.55
C LEU A 25 15.29 12.96 2.66
N ALA A 26 14.53 13.17 3.74
CA ALA A 26 14.98 13.95 4.88
C ALA A 26 16.18 13.30 5.58
N ILE A 27 16.15 11.98 5.77
CA ILE A 27 17.29 11.22 6.30
C ILE A 27 18.51 11.33 5.37
N ALA A 28 18.33 11.21 4.06
CA ALA A 28 19.44 11.33 3.11
C ALA A 28 20.12 12.71 3.17
N ASN A 29 19.36 13.78 3.42
CA ASN A 29 19.91 15.11 3.66
C ASN A 29 20.57 15.26 5.04
N TYR A 30 20.11 14.51 6.04
CA TYR A 30 20.63 14.57 7.40
C TYR A 30 21.92 13.74 7.60
N VAL A 31 21.98 12.53 7.04
CA VAL A 31 23.06 11.55 7.22
C VAL A 31 24.49 12.09 7.00
N PRO A 32 24.78 13.00 6.05
CA PRO A 32 26.11 13.58 5.89
C PRO A 32 26.61 14.36 7.11
N HIS A 33 25.70 14.85 7.95
CA HIS A 33 26.00 15.60 9.17
C HIS A 33 26.19 14.69 10.39
N MET A 34 25.92 13.39 10.27
CA MET A 34 26.08 12.41 11.35
C MET A 34 27.51 11.87 11.39
N GLY A 35 28.22 12.11 12.50
CA GLY A 35 29.53 11.53 12.78
C GLY A 35 29.46 10.03 13.13
N GLY A 36 30.46 9.26 12.69
CA GLY A 36 30.60 7.83 13.02
C GLY A 36 29.67 6.90 12.23
N TRP A 37 30.22 5.87 11.58
CA TRP A 37 29.44 4.82 10.87
C TRP A 37 29.37 3.50 11.66
N SER A 38 30.09 3.38 12.77
CA SER A 38 30.47 2.10 13.36
C SER A 38 29.90 1.83 14.75
N ASP A 39 29.20 2.78 15.37
CA ASP A 39 28.64 2.62 16.71
C ASP A 39 27.17 2.14 16.63
N PRO A 40 26.80 1.04 17.30
CA PRO A 40 25.39 0.71 17.52
C PRO A 40 24.75 1.81 18.41
N PRO A 41 23.48 2.20 18.19
CA PRO A 41 22.48 1.63 17.27
C PRO A 41 22.64 2.10 15.81
N GLY A 42 22.21 1.28 14.84
CA GLY A 42 22.43 1.55 13.41
C GLY A 42 21.94 2.93 12.94
N LYS A 43 22.71 3.57 12.02
CA LYS A 43 22.53 4.96 11.56
C LYS A 43 21.10 5.37 11.22
N LEU A 44 20.32 4.50 10.58
CA LEU A 44 18.92 4.81 10.24
C LEU A 44 18.08 5.08 11.49
N SER A 45 18.26 4.28 12.53
CA SER A 45 17.50 4.42 13.77
C SER A 45 17.89 5.71 14.51
N MET A 46 19.18 6.03 14.56
CA MET A 46 19.65 7.29 15.12
C MET A 46 19.13 8.48 14.32
N ALA A 47 19.20 8.43 12.99
CA ALA A 47 18.68 9.48 12.12
C ALA A 47 17.19 9.70 12.34
N LEU A 48 16.39 8.64 12.45
CA LEU A 48 14.96 8.71 12.72
C LEU A 48 14.63 9.34 14.08
N ASP A 49 15.44 9.04 15.10
CA ASP A 49 15.24 9.57 16.45
C ASP A 49 15.68 11.05 16.54
N GLU A 50 16.84 11.40 15.97
CA GLU A 50 17.37 12.76 15.96
C GLU A 50 16.55 13.73 15.10
N THR A 51 15.98 13.25 14.00
CA THR A 51 15.12 14.06 13.12
C THR A 51 13.64 14.03 13.53
N LEU A 52 13.29 13.31 14.61
CA LEU A 52 11.90 13.09 15.05
C LEU A 52 11.02 12.44 13.97
N LEU A 53 11.62 11.77 12.97
CA LEU A 53 10.92 11.15 11.85
C LEU A 53 10.47 9.71 12.13
N ARG A 54 10.75 9.16 13.31
CA ARG A 54 10.29 7.81 13.68
C ARG A 54 8.76 7.66 13.61
N ILE A 55 8.01 8.65 14.07
CA ILE A 55 6.54 8.63 14.01
C ILE A 55 6.04 8.63 12.56
N PRO A 56 6.41 9.60 11.68
CA PRO A 56 5.95 9.59 10.29
C PRO A 56 6.42 8.35 9.52
N TYR A 57 7.58 7.79 9.85
CA TYR A 57 8.02 6.49 9.31
C TYR A 57 7.04 5.37 9.62
N ILE A 58 6.65 5.18 10.89
CA ILE A 58 5.71 4.14 11.29
C ILE A 58 4.34 4.36 10.64
N ILE A 59 3.84 5.60 10.65
CA ILE A 59 2.54 5.95 10.03
C ILE A 59 2.54 5.63 8.53
N SER A 60 3.64 5.95 7.82
CA SER A 60 3.76 5.68 6.39
C SER A 60 3.63 4.19 6.06
N ILE A 61 4.25 3.32 6.86
CA ILE A 61 4.15 1.86 6.71
C ILE A 61 2.73 1.39 6.96
N LEU A 62 2.08 1.88 8.00
CA LEU A 62 0.67 1.54 8.29
C LEU A 62 -0.25 1.95 7.14
N PHE A 63 -0.06 3.15 6.57
CA PHE A 63 -0.83 3.61 5.42
C PHE A 63 -0.60 2.75 4.18
N MET A 64 0.64 2.33 3.92
CA MET A 64 0.93 1.42 2.83
C MET A 64 0.26 0.05 3.04
N ILE A 65 0.37 -0.55 4.22
CA ILE A 65 -0.23 -1.85 4.53
C ILE A 65 -1.77 -1.80 4.38
N ILE A 66 -2.41 -0.79 4.98
CA ILE A 66 -3.86 -0.62 4.89
C ILE A 66 -4.28 -0.33 3.43
N GLY A 67 -3.52 0.49 2.71
CA GLY A 67 -3.78 0.81 1.30
C GLY A 67 -3.72 -0.43 0.40
N VAL A 68 -2.66 -1.24 0.53
CA VAL A 68 -2.48 -2.49 -0.21
C VAL A 68 -3.60 -3.48 0.12
N THR A 69 -3.93 -3.68 1.39
CA THR A 69 -4.97 -4.63 1.80
C THR A 69 -6.36 -4.23 1.28
N LEU A 70 -6.70 -2.93 1.32
CA LEU A 70 -7.95 -2.42 0.72
C LEU A 70 -7.98 -2.63 -0.79
N LEU A 71 -6.87 -2.36 -1.49
CA LEU A 71 -6.79 -2.57 -2.94
C LEU A 71 -6.90 -4.05 -3.31
N ALA A 72 -6.16 -4.92 -2.62
CA ALA A 72 -6.17 -6.35 -2.86
C ALA A 72 -7.57 -6.94 -2.67
N THR A 73 -8.25 -6.59 -1.58
CA THR A 73 -9.62 -7.07 -1.31
C THR A 73 -10.62 -6.56 -2.35
N ALA A 74 -10.50 -5.32 -2.80
CA ALA A 74 -11.35 -4.77 -3.86
C ALA A 74 -11.15 -5.49 -5.20
N ILE A 75 -9.89 -5.73 -5.60
CA ILE A 75 -9.55 -6.41 -6.85
C ILE A 75 -10.01 -7.88 -6.81
N LEU A 76 -9.73 -8.60 -5.73
CA LEU A 76 -10.13 -10.00 -5.58
C LEU A 76 -11.64 -10.17 -5.65
N LYS A 77 -12.40 -9.26 -5.02
CA LYS A 77 -13.87 -9.25 -5.07
C LYS A 77 -14.39 -9.01 -6.49
N GLU A 78 -13.73 -8.15 -7.25
CA GLU A 78 -14.10 -7.86 -8.64
C GLU A 78 -13.83 -9.07 -9.56
N LEU A 79 -12.69 -9.74 -9.38
CA LEU A 79 -12.34 -10.94 -10.13
C LEU A 79 -13.29 -12.12 -9.83
N SER A 80 -13.64 -12.34 -8.57
CA SER A 80 -14.61 -13.37 -8.17
C SER A 80 -15.99 -13.13 -8.79
N ASN A 81 -16.46 -11.87 -8.74
CA ASN A 81 -17.75 -11.49 -9.30
C ASN A 81 -17.81 -11.61 -10.83
N LYS A 82 -16.71 -11.31 -11.54
CA LYS A 82 -16.62 -11.49 -13.00
C LYS A 82 -16.69 -12.97 -13.38
N ASN A 83 -15.94 -13.84 -12.70
CA ASN A 83 -15.96 -15.29 -12.97
C ASN A 83 -17.36 -15.88 -12.82
N LEU A 84 -18.09 -15.53 -11.76
CA LEU A 84 -19.46 -16.03 -11.53
C LEU A 84 -20.42 -15.64 -12.67
N LYS A 85 -20.33 -14.41 -13.18
CA LYS A 85 -21.18 -13.95 -14.29
C LYS A 85 -20.88 -14.68 -15.59
N THR A 86 -19.61 -14.90 -15.91
CA THR A 86 -19.22 -15.63 -17.12
C THR A 86 -19.78 -17.05 -17.12
N HIS A 87 -19.70 -17.76 -15.99
CA HIS A 87 -20.26 -19.12 -15.88
C HIS A 87 -21.79 -19.14 -15.93
N ALA A 88 -22.47 -18.17 -15.30
CA ALA A 88 -23.93 -18.09 -15.36
C ALA A 88 -24.44 -17.87 -16.79
N THR A 89 -23.74 -17.04 -17.58
CA THR A 89 -24.14 -16.74 -18.96
C THR A 89 -23.85 -17.91 -19.91
N ALA A 90 -22.73 -18.60 -19.73
CA ALA A 90 -22.40 -19.81 -20.50
C ALA A 90 -23.37 -20.98 -20.23
N GLY A 91 -23.87 -21.13 -19.00
CA GLY A 91 -24.87 -22.14 -18.67
C GLY A 91 -26.25 -21.88 -19.29
N LEU A 92 -26.63 -20.61 -19.44
CA LEU A 92 -27.89 -20.20 -20.07
C LEU A 92 -27.90 -20.43 -21.59
N ASP A 93 -26.80 -20.11 -22.28
CA ASP A 93 -26.65 -20.31 -23.73
C ASP A 93 -26.75 -21.80 -24.11
N ASN A 94 -26.06 -22.65 -23.36
CA ASN A 94 -26.12 -24.10 -23.54
C ASN A 94 -27.52 -24.69 -23.24
N GLY A 95 -28.30 -24.08 -22.34
CA GLY A 95 -29.67 -24.53 -22.05
C GLY A 95 -30.71 -24.13 -23.10
N LEU A 96 -30.43 -23.09 -23.89
CA LEU A 96 -31.28 -22.62 -24.99
C LEU A 96 -31.03 -23.36 -26.30
N MET A 97 -29.82 -23.90 -26.53
CA MET A 97 -29.50 -24.70 -27.71
C MET A 97 -30.00 -26.16 -27.66
N VAL A 98 -30.44 -26.63 -26.49
CA VAL A 98 -30.88 -28.03 -26.28
C VAL A 98 -32.43 -28.15 -26.28
N LYS A 99 -33.15 -27.05 -26.50
CA LYS A 99 -34.61 -27.04 -26.65
C LYS A 99 -35.01 -26.73 -28.09
#